data_AF-F0GGS0-F1
#
_entry.id   AF-F0GGS0-F1
#
_cell.length_a   1.000
_cell.length_b   1.000
_cell.length_c   1.000
_cell.angle_alpha   90.00
_cell.angle_beta   90.00
_cell.angle_gamma   90.00
#
_symmetry.space_group_name_H-M   'P 1'
#
loop_
_entity.id
_entity.type
_entity.pdbx_description
1 polymer ?
#
loop_
_entity_poly.entity_id
_entity_poly.type
_entity_poly.pdbx_seq_one_letter_code
_entity_poly.pdbx_strand_id
1 'polypeptide(L)'
;ASIGGTTLNNAVNLGAGSALTLGGTNDLGLGGIISGGGSLAQTGTGTTSLTGPNTYTGGTTLSAGGLSVGSNTALGTGTLGVSGAGGALSASTANLLLANAVDLGAGSALNLGGAFDFGLNGIISGAGSVVQSGSGTTTLGGANAYTGGTTLNSGGLSVGSNTALGSGALNVTGNGTLSASVNGTTLGNAVTLGGGATLGLNGANDLGLSGTISGSGGLAQTGAGTTTLTGTNTYDGGTTLSGGGLMAGNGSALGSGALNVTGAGGSLGTNVGGTTLGNAVNLGAGATLTVGGANDLGLGGAISGSGNLSVTGPSTTTL
;
A
#
# COMPACT_ATOMS: atom_id res chain seq x y z
N ALA A 1 10.31 -17.79 -6.76
CA ALA A 1 10.69 -18.52 -5.53
C ALA A 1 10.63 -20.00 -5.83
N SER A 2 11.59 -20.78 -5.30
CA SER A 2 11.75 -22.21 -5.54
C SER A 2 10.48 -23.01 -5.21
N ILE A 3 10.05 -23.85 -6.15
CA ILE A 3 8.91 -24.80 -6.07
C ILE A 3 9.32 -26.00 -5.19
N GLY A 4 9.50 -25.78 -3.88
CA GLY A 4 9.96 -26.81 -2.93
C GLY A 4 9.00 -27.98 -2.69
N GLY A 5 7.93 -28.12 -3.49
CA GLY A 5 6.84 -29.07 -3.30
C GLY A 5 6.55 -29.94 -4.52
N THR A 6 5.84 -31.05 -4.31
CA THR A 6 5.34 -31.92 -5.40
C THR A 6 4.47 -31.10 -6.35
N THR A 7 4.68 -31.23 -7.66
CA THR A 7 3.86 -30.56 -8.67
C THR A 7 3.01 -31.58 -9.44
N LEU A 8 1.71 -31.33 -9.52
CA LEU A 8 0.74 -32.09 -10.30
C LEU A 8 0.31 -31.25 -11.51
N ASN A 9 0.54 -31.77 -12.72
CA ASN A 9 0.21 -31.08 -13.97
C ASN A 9 -1.11 -31.55 -14.61
N ASN A 10 -1.83 -32.44 -13.93
CA ASN A 10 -3.11 -32.94 -14.40
C ASN A 10 -4.19 -31.86 -14.34
N ALA A 11 -5.12 -31.90 -15.29
CA ALA A 11 -6.35 -31.12 -15.17
C ALA A 11 -7.20 -31.66 -14.00
N VAL A 12 -7.86 -30.75 -13.28
CA VAL A 12 -8.75 -31.06 -12.15
C VAL A 12 -10.13 -30.49 -12.46
N ASN A 13 -11.16 -31.32 -12.43
CA ASN A 13 -12.54 -30.87 -12.60
C ASN A 13 -13.26 -30.93 -11.25
N LEU A 14 -13.69 -29.77 -10.74
CA LEU A 14 -14.40 -29.63 -9.49
C LEU A 14 -15.91 -29.67 -9.75
N GLY A 15 -16.57 -30.74 -9.28
CA GLY A 15 -18.03 -30.86 -9.35
C GLY A 15 -18.74 -29.72 -8.63
N ALA A 16 -19.91 -29.31 -9.12
CA ALA A 16 -20.71 -28.27 -8.49
C ALA A 16 -21.05 -28.65 -7.03
N GLY A 17 -20.82 -27.72 -6.09
CA GLY A 17 -21.03 -27.95 -4.66
C GLY A 17 -19.92 -28.76 -3.96
N SER A 18 -18.93 -29.26 -4.69
CA SER A 18 -17.75 -29.92 -4.11
C SER A 18 -16.66 -28.92 -3.76
N ALA A 19 -15.88 -29.21 -2.72
CA ALA A 19 -14.69 -28.46 -2.35
C ALA A 19 -13.45 -29.37 -2.36
N LEU A 20 -12.42 -29.00 -3.14
CA LEU A 20 -11.10 -29.62 -3.02
C LEU A 20 -10.37 -28.98 -1.84
N THR A 21 -10.20 -29.73 -0.75
CA THR A 21 -9.49 -29.26 0.43
C THR A 21 -8.01 -29.61 0.36
N LEU A 22 -7.16 -28.59 0.46
CA LEU A 22 -5.72 -28.67 0.53
C LEU A 22 -5.31 -28.46 1.99
N GLY A 23 -5.09 -29.55 2.72
CA GLY A 23 -4.79 -29.55 4.17
C GLY A 23 -3.34 -29.86 4.52
N GLY A 24 -2.46 -29.98 3.53
CA GLY A 24 -1.08 -30.41 3.72
C GLY A 24 -0.17 -29.34 4.33
N THR A 25 0.89 -29.78 5.01
CA THR A 25 1.94 -28.89 5.54
C THR A 25 3.05 -28.60 4.54
N ASN A 26 3.16 -29.43 3.48
CA ASN A 26 4.15 -29.27 2.42
C ASN A 26 3.60 -28.40 1.30
N ASP A 27 4.51 -27.75 0.58
CA ASP A 27 4.14 -27.03 -0.64
C ASP A 27 3.60 -28.00 -1.72
N LEU A 28 2.67 -27.51 -2.52
CA LEU A 28 2.02 -28.25 -3.60
C LEU A 28 1.88 -27.38 -4.84
N GLY A 29 2.35 -27.84 -6.00
CA GLY A 29 2.07 -27.22 -7.29
C GLY A 29 0.86 -27.86 -7.96
N LEU A 30 -0.10 -27.05 -8.38
CA LEU A 30 -1.18 -27.44 -9.30
C LEU A 30 -1.00 -26.67 -10.61
N GLY A 31 -0.32 -27.31 -11.56
CA GLY A 31 0.05 -26.72 -12.84
C GLY A 31 -0.99 -26.89 -13.95
N GLY A 32 -1.84 -27.91 -13.85
CA GLY A 32 -2.93 -28.14 -14.80
C GLY A 32 -4.11 -27.19 -14.58
N ILE A 33 -5.00 -27.11 -15.59
CA ILE A 33 -6.22 -26.29 -15.49
C ILE A 33 -7.17 -26.93 -14.47
N ILE A 34 -7.62 -26.12 -13.51
CA ILE A 34 -8.72 -26.43 -12.60
C ILE A 34 -10.00 -25.80 -13.16
N SER A 35 -11.05 -26.60 -13.34
CA SER A 35 -12.33 -26.17 -13.93
C SER A 35 -13.53 -26.69 -13.12
N GLY A 36 -14.75 -26.33 -13.55
CA GLY A 36 -15.99 -26.84 -12.98
C GLY A 36 -16.69 -25.88 -12.00
N GLY A 37 -17.79 -26.34 -11.39
CA GLY A 37 -18.63 -25.52 -10.52
C GLY A 37 -18.24 -25.52 -9.04
N GLY A 38 -17.27 -26.34 -8.66
CA GLY A 38 -16.82 -26.48 -7.26
C GLY A 38 -15.81 -25.43 -6.83
N SER A 39 -15.36 -25.54 -5.58
CA SER A 39 -14.45 -24.61 -4.92
C SER A 39 -13.12 -25.24 -4.53
N LEU A 40 -12.13 -24.39 -4.27
CA LEU A 40 -10.84 -24.76 -3.69
C LEU A 40 -10.77 -24.25 -2.25
N ALA A 41 -10.22 -25.04 -1.32
CA ALA A 41 -10.03 -24.63 0.07
C ALA A 41 -8.60 -24.89 0.54
N GLN A 42 -7.80 -23.83 0.73
CA GLN A 42 -6.48 -23.90 1.35
C GLN A 42 -6.63 -23.80 2.88
N THR A 43 -6.30 -24.90 3.56
CA THR A 43 -6.45 -25.05 5.02
C THR A 43 -5.18 -25.52 5.71
N GLY A 44 -4.23 -26.06 4.93
CA GLY A 44 -2.93 -26.49 5.41
C GLY A 44 -1.95 -25.32 5.56
N THR A 45 -0.82 -25.56 6.22
CA THR A 45 0.22 -24.55 6.42
C THR A 45 1.19 -24.41 5.25
N GLY A 46 1.16 -25.35 4.29
CA GLY A 46 1.98 -25.28 3.08
C GLY A 46 1.52 -24.21 2.10
N THR A 47 2.34 -23.94 1.08
CA THR A 47 1.98 -23.05 -0.03
C THR A 47 1.48 -23.87 -1.21
N THR A 48 0.30 -23.53 -1.73
CA THR A 48 -0.18 -24.07 -3.01
C THR A 48 0.10 -23.10 -4.14
N SER A 49 0.86 -23.56 -5.13
CA SER A 49 1.13 -22.82 -6.37
C SER A 49 0.07 -23.14 -7.42
N LEU A 50 -0.66 -22.13 -7.87
CA LEU A 50 -1.70 -22.18 -8.90
C LEU A 50 -1.19 -21.44 -10.13
N THR A 51 -0.57 -22.16 -11.07
CA THR A 51 0.07 -21.52 -12.25
C THR A 51 -0.81 -21.55 -13.49
N GLY A 52 -1.80 -22.44 -13.53
CA GLY A 52 -2.70 -22.59 -14.69
C GLY A 52 -3.74 -21.46 -14.82
N PRO A 53 -4.25 -21.21 -16.04
CA PRO A 53 -5.41 -20.35 -16.27
C PRO A 53 -6.69 -21.09 -15.85
N ASN A 54 -7.04 -21.01 -14.58
CA ASN A 54 -8.14 -21.76 -14.01
C ASN A 54 -9.51 -21.13 -14.34
N THR A 55 -10.55 -21.97 -14.39
CA THR A 55 -11.92 -21.60 -14.80
C THR A 55 -13.02 -22.05 -13.83
N TYR A 56 -12.66 -22.61 -12.67
CA TYR A 56 -13.65 -23.01 -11.67
C TYR A 56 -14.40 -21.80 -11.10
N THR A 57 -15.69 -21.97 -10.83
CA THR A 57 -16.59 -20.86 -10.48
C THR A 57 -16.98 -20.82 -9.00
N GLY A 58 -16.78 -21.90 -8.23
CA GLY A 58 -17.16 -21.97 -6.82
C GLY A 58 -16.28 -21.16 -5.87
N GLY A 59 -15.24 -20.50 -6.37
CA GLY A 59 -14.34 -19.64 -5.61
C GLY A 59 -13.22 -20.39 -4.87
N THR A 60 -12.41 -19.62 -4.16
CA THR A 60 -11.28 -20.11 -3.37
C THR A 60 -11.42 -19.64 -1.93
N THR A 61 -11.24 -20.54 -0.97
CA THR A 61 -11.12 -20.19 0.45
C THR A 61 -9.66 -20.30 0.90
N LEU A 62 -9.16 -19.28 1.60
CA LEU A 62 -7.83 -19.23 2.21
C LEU A 62 -7.97 -19.11 3.73
N SER A 63 -7.70 -20.20 4.44
CA SER A 63 -7.85 -20.27 5.90
C SER A 63 -6.52 -20.36 6.66
N ALA A 64 -5.45 -20.78 5.97
CA ALA A 64 -4.09 -20.93 6.49
C ALA A 64 -3.07 -20.98 5.33
N GLY A 65 -1.78 -21.03 5.65
CA GLY A 65 -0.71 -21.31 4.68
C GLY A 65 -0.57 -20.24 3.61
N GLY A 66 -0.31 -20.67 2.36
CA GLY A 66 -0.06 -19.76 1.24
C GLY A 66 -0.73 -20.15 -0.06
N LEU A 67 -1.04 -19.16 -0.90
CA LEU A 67 -1.36 -19.28 -2.32
C LEU A 67 -0.33 -18.50 -3.12
N SER A 68 0.29 -19.16 -4.09
CA SER A 68 1.19 -18.55 -5.07
C SER A 68 0.53 -18.60 -6.45
N VAL A 69 0.15 -17.45 -7.01
CA VAL A 69 -0.60 -17.38 -8.27
C VAL A 69 0.31 -17.05 -9.45
N GLY A 70 0.16 -17.78 -10.57
CA GLY A 70 0.98 -17.61 -11.78
C GLY A 70 0.24 -17.06 -12.99
N SER A 71 -1.06 -16.81 -12.88
CA SER A 71 -1.93 -16.32 -13.95
C SER A 71 -3.01 -15.39 -13.38
N ASN A 72 -3.53 -14.47 -14.21
CA ASN A 72 -4.62 -13.55 -13.85
C ASN A 72 -5.90 -14.27 -13.40
N THR A 73 -6.12 -15.50 -13.87
CA THR A 73 -7.28 -16.33 -13.51
C THR A 73 -6.91 -17.52 -12.63
N ALA A 74 -5.74 -17.51 -11.98
CA ALA A 74 -5.28 -18.62 -11.15
C ALA A 74 -6.28 -19.01 -10.03
N LEU A 75 -7.07 -18.06 -9.52
CA LEU A 75 -8.09 -18.29 -8.49
C LEU A 75 -9.48 -18.65 -9.05
N GLY A 76 -9.57 -18.96 -10.35
CA GLY A 76 -10.85 -19.12 -11.04
C GLY A 76 -11.60 -17.80 -11.16
N THR A 77 -12.93 -17.86 -11.32
CA THR A 77 -13.78 -16.66 -11.49
C THR A 77 -14.63 -16.31 -10.27
N GLY A 78 -14.65 -17.18 -9.25
CA GLY A 78 -15.38 -16.95 -8.01
C GLY A 78 -14.66 -16.00 -7.04
N THR A 79 -15.24 -15.82 -5.86
CA THR A 79 -14.66 -15.00 -4.78
C THR A 79 -13.45 -15.67 -4.15
N LEU A 80 -12.48 -14.88 -3.68
CA LEU A 80 -11.48 -15.31 -2.70
C LEU A 80 -12.00 -15.02 -1.29
N GLY A 81 -12.46 -16.04 -0.57
CA GLY A 81 -12.83 -15.92 0.84
C GLY A 81 -11.62 -16.12 1.74
N VAL A 82 -11.38 -15.21 2.67
CA VAL A 82 -10.32 -15.32 3.68
C VAL A 82 -10.99 -15.58 5.03
N SER A 83 -10.61 -16.67 5.70
CA SER A 83 -11.27 -17.12 6.94
C SER A 83 -10.25 -17.63 7.96
N GLY A 84 -10.70 -17.95 9.19
CA GLY A 84 -9.80 -18.39 10.24
C GLY A 84 -8.73 -17.33 10.54
N ALA A 85 -7.46 -17.73 10.61
CA ALA A 85 -6.34 -16.79 10.73
C ALA A 85 -6.06 -16.03 9.42
N GLY A 86 -6.53 -16.56 8.29
CA GLY A 86 -6.16 -16.11 6.95
C GLY A 86 -4.88 -16.79 6.45
N GLY A 87 -4.23 -16.21 5.45
CA GLY A 87 -3.05 -16.80 4.84
C GLY A 87 -2.33 -15.84 3.91
N ALA A 88 -1.24 -16.32 3.32
CA ALA A 88 -0.45 -15.54 2.37
C ALA A 88 -0.99 -15.68 0.93
N LEU A 89 -1.05 -14.57 0.20
CA LEU A 89 -1.26 -14.53 -1.24
C LEU A 89 -0.06 -13.83 -1.87
N SER A 90 0.54 -14.45 -2.88
CA SER A 90 1.69 -13.90 -3.60
C SER A 90 1.62 -14.24 -5.08
N ALA A 91 2.22 -13.42 -5.93
CA ALA A 91 2.39 -13.73 -7.33
C ALA A 91 3.71 -14.48 -7.58
N SER A 92 3.72 -15.41 -8.53
CA SER A 92 4.92 -16.09 -9.04
C SER A 92 5.43 -15.50 -10.35
N THR A 93 4.69 -14.55 -10.93
CA THR A 93 5.01 -13.81 -12.15
C THR A 93 4.67 -12.33 -11.94
N ALA A 94 5.42 -11.43 -12.58
CA ALA A 94 5.21 -9.99 -12.42
C ALA A 94 3.93 -9.50 -13.11
N ASN A 95 3.34 -8.44 -12.55
CA ASN A 95 2.22 -7.68 -13.12
C ASN A 95 0.94 -8.50 -13.32
N LEU A 96 0.71 -9.52 -12.49
CA LEU A 96 -0.56 -10.21 -12.47
C LEU A 96 -1.68 -9.28 -12.00
N LEU A 97 -2.87 -9.45 -12.56
CA LEU A 97 -4.05 -8.67 -12.20
C LEU A 97 -5.22 -9.60 -11.93
N LEU A 98 -5.49 -9.83 -10.65
CA LEU A 98 -6.59 -10.70 -10.22
C LEU A 98 -7.89 -9.89 -10.18
N ALA A 99 -8.89 -10.39 -10.91
CA ALA A 99 -10.21 -9.78 -10.98
C ALA A 99 -11.17 -10.25 -9.86
N ASN A 100 -10.79 -11.29 -9.11
CA ASN A 100 -11.62 -11.88 -8.07
C ASN A 100 -11.97 -10.84 -7.00
N ALA A 101 -13.25 -10.78 -6.61
CA ALA A 101 -13.62 -10.13 -5.36
C ALA A 101 -13.01 -10.89 -4.17
N VAL A 102 -12.69 -10.18 -3.10
CA VAL A 102 -12.09 -10.73 -1.88
C VAL A 102 -13.01 -10.46 -0.71
N ASP A 103 -13.38 -11.50 0.03
CA ASP A 103 -14.18 -11.38 1.25
C ASP A 103 -13.32 -11.72 2.48
N LEU A 104 -13.06 -10.72 3.33
CA LEU A 104 -12.24 -10.85 4.53
C LEU A 104 -13.11 -11.17 5.75
N GLY A 105 -13.07 -12.41 6.18
CA GLY A 105 -13.73 -12.88 7.40
C GLY A 105 -13.28 -12.10 8.64
N ALA A 106 -14.19 -11.97 9.62
CA ALA A 106 -13.90 -11.30 10.88
C ALA A 106 -12.72 -11.98 11.60
N GLY A 107 -11.73 -11.19 12.00
CA GLY A 107 -10.51 -11.68 12.65
C GLY A 107 -9.48 -12.32 11.72
N SER A 108 -9.77 -12.44 10.43
CA SER A 108 -8.83 -12.98 9.43
C SER A 108 -7.95 -11.88 8.83
N ALA A 109 -6.71 -12.25 8.46
CA ALA A 109 -5.78 -11.35 7.78
C ALA A 109 -5.35 -11.94 6.43
N LEU A 110 -5.52 -11.17 5.35
CA LEU A 110 -4.91 -11.50 4.06
C LEU A 110 -3.50 -10.93 4.01
N ASN A 111 -2.50 -11.81 4.06
CA ASN A 111 -1.09 -11.40 3.96
C ASN A 111 -0.66 -11.36 2.48
N LEU A 112 -0.38 -10.18 1.96
CA LEU A 112 0.12 -9.94 0.61
C LEU A 112 1.64 -10.02 0.63
N GLY A 113 2.18 -11.06 0.00
CA GLY A 113 3.59 -11.41 0.05
C GLY A 113 4.25 -11.51 -1.33
N GLY A 114 5.52 -11.91 -1.32
CA GLY A 114 6.29 -12.17 -2.54
C GLY A 114 7.07 -10.95 -3.05
N ALA A 115 7.88 -11.20 -4.08
CA ALA A 115 8.78 -10.21 -4.66
C ALA A 115 8.25 -9.56 -5.94
N PHE A 116 7.18 -10.11 -6.50
CA PHE A 116 6.60 -9.63 -7.75
C PHE A 116 5.44 -8.70 -7.48
N ASP A 117 5.37 -7.63 -8.27
CA ASP A 117 4.22 -6.73 -8.27
C ASP A 117 2.99 -7.48 -8.81
N PHE A 118 1.83 -7.25 -8.20
CA PHE A 118 0.56 -7.76 -8.67
C PHE A 118 -0.60 -6.85 -8.22
N GLY A 119 -1.79 -7.07 -8.75
CA GLY A 119 -2.97 -6.27 -8.44
C GLY A 119 -4.16 -7.10 -8.02
N LEU A 120 -4.95 -6.54 -7.10
CA LEU A 120 -6.28 -6.97 -6.73
C LEU A 120 -7.27 -5.91 -7.24
N ASN A 121 -7.99 -6.23 -8.33
CA ASN A 121 -8.92 -5.31 -8.97
C ASN A 121 -10.39 -5.57 -8.61
N GLY A 122 -10.70 -6.74 -8.07
CA GLY A 122 -12.01 -6.97 -7.46
C GLY A 122 -12.17 -6.14 -6.18
N ILE A 123 -13.42 -5.94 -5.76
CA ILE A 123 -13.74 -5.30 -4.48
C ILE A 123 -13.26 -6.21 -3.35
N ILE A 124 -12.54 -5.63 -2.38
CA ILE A 124 -12.21 -6.26 -1.11
C ILE A 124 -13.23 -5.78 -0.06
N SER A 125 -13.92 -6.71 0.59
CA SER A 125 -14.95 -6.44 1.61
C SER A 125 -14.70 -7.23 2.89
N GLY A 126 -15.58 -7.05 3.89
CA GLY A 126 -15.57 -7.83 5.12
C GLY A 126 -14.88 -7.14 6.30
N ALA A 127 -14.89 -7.80 7.46
CA ALA A 127 -14.41 -7.24 8.72
C ALA A 127 -12.93 -7.53 9.00
N GLY A 128 -12.30 -8.41 8.22
CA GLY A 128 -10.88 -8.73 8.34
C GLY A 128 -9.95 -7.63 7.81
N SER A 129 -8.65 -7.88 7.90
CA SER A 129 -7.59 -6.93 7.57
C SER A 129 -6.73 -7.35 6.38
N VAL A 130 -6.05 -6.40 5.77
CA VAL A 130 -5.00 -6.63 4.76
C VAL A 130 -3.63 -6.37 5.37
N VAL A 131 -2.64 -7.20 5.05
CA VAL A 131 -1.26 -7.04 5.53
C VAL A 131 -0.28 -7.14 4.36
N GLN A 132 0.38 -6.05 3.98
CA GLN A 132 1.47 -6.08 2.99
C GLN A 132 2.80 -6.44 3.68
N SER A 133 3.39 -7.57 3.29
CA SER A 133 4.68 -8.06 3.82
C SER A 133 5.70 -8.47 2.75
N GLY A 134 5.31 -8.48 1.47
CA GLY A 134 6.21 -8.75 0.35
C GLY A 134 7.17 -7.60 0.06
N SER A 135 8.21 -7.85 -0.75
CA SER A 135 9.06 -6.77 -1.28
C SER A 135 8.49 -6.13 -2.55
N GLY A 136 7.54 -6.81 -3.23
CA GLY A 136 6.82 -6.26 -4.36
C GLY A 136 5.77 -5.21 -3.96
N THR A 137 5.18 -4.59 -4.96
CA THR A 137 4.07 -3.64 -4.84
C THR A 137 2.76 -4.34 -5.13
N THR A 138 1.82 -4.30 -4.19
CA THR A 138 0.45 -4.74 -4.45
C THR A 138 -0.42 -3.55 -4.84
N THR A 139 -1.06 -3.62 -6.00
CA THR A 139 -2.06 -2.64 -6.43
C THR A 139 -3.42 -3.01 -5.86
N LEU A 140 -4.03 -2.12 -5.09
CA LEU A 140 -5.42 -2.22 -4.64
C LEU A 140 -6.27 -1.31 -5.53
N GLY A 141 -6.76 -1.87 -6.64
CA GLY A 141 -7.42 -1.10 -7.70
C GLY A 141 -8.90 -0.81 -7.44
N GLY A 142 -9.56 -1.62 -6.62
CA GLY A 142 -10.99 -1.51 -6.33
C GLY A 142 -11.35 -0.38 -5.36
N ALA A 143 -12.62 0.05 -5.40
CA ALA A 143 -13.24 0.80 -4.31
C ALA A 143 -13.60 -0.18 -3.19
N ASN A 144 -12.69 -0.33 -2.23
CA ASN A 144 -12.79 -1.38 -1.22
C ASN A 144 -13.66 -0.95 -0.03
N ALA A 145 -14.25 -1.94 0.65
CA ALA A 145 -15.22 -1.77 1.73
C ALA A 145 -14.86 -2.54 3.02
N TYR A 146 -13.66 -3.13 3.10
CA TYR A 146 -13.24 -3.82 4.32
C TYR A 146 -13.00 -2.85 5.47
N THR A 147 -13.21 -3.31 6.70
CA THR A 147 -13.19 -2.46 7.89
C THR A 147 -12.04 -2.77 8.86
N GLY A 148 -11.35 -3.91 8.71
CA GLY A 148 -10.27 -4.31 9.62
C GLY A 148 -8.97 -3.53 9.47
N GLY A 149 -8.88 -2.65 8.47
CA GLY A 149 -7.71 -1.82 8.19
C GLY A 149 -6.60 -2.55 7.45
N THR A 150 -5.49 -1.83 7.26
CA THR A 150 -4.35 -2.25 6.46
C THR A 150 -3.06 -2.09 7.25
N THR A 151 -2.22 -3.12 7.26
CA THR A 151 -0.87 -3.05 7.82
C THR A 151 0.15 -3.10 6.70
N LEU A 152 1.13 -2.19 6.72
CA LEU A 152 2.26 -2.13 5.80
C LEU A 152 3.55 -2.46 6.56
N ASN A 153 3.99 -3.71 6.45
CA ASN A 153 5.25 -4.18 7.04
C ASN A 153 6.46 -3.87 6.14
N SER A 154 6.27 -3.97 4.81
CA SER A 154 7.34 -3.81 3.80
C SER A 154 6.76 -3.67 2.38
N GLY A 155 7.62 -3.43 1.39
CA GLY A 155 7.23 -3.38 -0.03
C GLY A 155 6.37 -2.17 -0.35
N GLY A 156 5.46 -2.31 -1.31
CA GLY A 156 4.63 -1.19 -1.77
C GLY A 156 3.13 -1.48 -1.78
N LEU A 157 2.35 -0.42 -1.60
CA LEU A 157 0.93 -0.37 -1.93
C LEU A 157 0.69 0.69 -3.01
N SER A 158 -0.05 0.33 -4.05
CA SER A 158 -0.50 1.25 -5.09
C SER A 158 -2.03 1.34 -5.06
N VAL A 159 -2.59 2.51 -4.74
CA VAL A 159 -4.04 2.69 -4.52
C VAL A 159 -4.72 3.27 -5.75
N GLY A 160 -5.79 2.61 -6.21
CA GLY A 160 -6.55 3.03 -7.41
C GLY A 160 -7.86 3.76 -7.15
N SER A 161 -8.19 4.03 -5.89
CA SER A 161 -9.44 4.67 -5.47
C SER A 161 -9.28 5.36 -4.12
N ASN A 162 -10.13 6.36 -3.85
CA ASN A 162 -10.19 7.05 -2.56
C ASN A 162 -10.52 6.12 -1.38
N THR A 163 -11.15 4.96 -1.66
CA THR A 163 -11.46 3.93 -0.64
C THR A 163 -10.64 2.65 -0.84
N ALA A 164 -9.52 2.69 -1.57
CA ALA A 164 -8.71 1.51 -1.85
C ALA A 164 -8.19 0.81 -0.58
N LEU A 165 -7.99 1.54 0.52
CA LEU A 165 -7.57 0.98 1.81
C LEU A 165 -8.73 0.57 2.73
N GLY A 166 -9.97 0.53 2.22
CA GLY A 166 -11.16 0.33 3.04
C GLY A 166 -11.40 1.51 3.99
N SER A 167 -12.09 1.25 5.09
CA SER A 167 -12.45 2.28 6.09
C SER A 167 -11.59 2.28 7.36
N GLY A 168 -10.78 1.23 7.58
CA GLY A 168 -9.89 1.12 8.74
C GLY A 168 -8.62 1.96 8.61
N ALA A 169 -7.79 1.99 9.66
CA ALA A 169 -6.51 2.70 9.63
C ALA A 169 -5.46 2.01 8.75
N LEU A 170 -4.47 2.78 8.30
CA LEU A 170 -3.21 2.28 7.74
C LEU A 170 -2.13 2.28 8.84
N ASN A 171 -1.66 1.11 9.24
CA ASN A 171 -0.58 0.95 10.21
C ASN A 171 0.73 0.63 9.48
N VAL A 172 1.72 1.52 9.58
CA VAL A 172 3.04 1.34 8.96
C VAL A 172 4.01 0.87 10.04
N THR A 173 4.38 -0.40 9.99
CA THR A 173 5.16 -1.08 11.03
C THR A 173 6.61 -1.32 10.61
N GLY A 174 6.90 -1.25 9.31
CA GLY A 174 8.25 -1.26 8.76
C GLY A 174 8.37 -0.32 7.57
N ASN A 175 9.51 -0.35 6.89
CA ASN A 175 9.74 0.52 5.74
C ASN A 175 8.96 0.02 4.52
N GLY A 176 8.00 0.81 4.05
CA GLY A 176 7.20 0.50 2.88
C GLY A 176 6.83 1.75 2.10
N THR A 177 6.23 1.57 0.93
CA THR A 177 5.82 2.66 0.05
C THR A 177 4.31 2.69 -0.18
N LEU A 178 3.80 3.89 -0.40
CA LEU A 178 2.43 4.14 -0.80
C LEU A 178 2.42 5.09 -2.00
N SER A 179 1.68 4.73 -3.04
CA SER A 179 1.53 5.52 -4.26
C SER A 179 0.09 5.47 -4.76
N ALA A 180 -0.33 6.48 -5.53
CA ALA A 180 -1.59 6.44 -6.25
C ALA A 180 -1.38 5.90 -7.67
N SER A 181 -2.20 4.95 -8.11
CA SER A 181 -2.19 4.48 -9.51
C SER A 181 -3.02 5.38 -10.43
N VAL A 182 -3.89 6.22 -9.86
CA VAL A 182 -4.69 7.23 -10.58
C VAL A 182 -4.54 8.61 -9.92
N ASN A 183 -4.43 9.66 -10.72
CA ASN A 183 -4.31 11.04 -10.22
C ASN A 183 -5.60 11.46 -9.47
N GLY A 184 -5.46 12.32 -8.46
CA GLY A 184 -6.57 12.80 -7.65
C GLY A 184 -7.02 11.85 -6.53
N THR A 185 -6.31 10.74 -6.33
CA THR A 185 -6.60 9.82 -5.22
C THR A 185 -6.36 10.51 -3.89
N THR A 186 -7.38 10.57 -3.04
CA THR A 186 -7.28 11.08 -1.67
C THR A 186 -7.78 10.03 -0.68
N LEU A 187 -6.90 9.60 0.22
CA LEU A 187 -7.21 8.63 1.25
C LEU A 187 -7.60 9.34 2.55
N GLY A 188 -8.76 8.97 3.09
CA GLY A 188 -9.28 9.46 4.37
C GLY A 188 -8.84 8.64 5.58
N ASN A 189 -8.10 7.55 5.37
CA ASN A 189 -7.66 6.65 6.43
C ASN A 189 -6.72 7.37 7.40
N ALA A 190 -6.89 7.15 8.71
CA ALA A 190 -5.85 7.51 9.68
C ALA A 190 -4.59 6.68 9.42
N VAL A 191 -3.42 7.27 9.63
CA VAL A 191 -2.13 6.62 9.44
C VAL A 191 -1.35 6.60 10.74
N THR A 192 -0.87 5.42 11.15
CA THR A 192 0.01 5.27 12.32
C THR A 192 1.39 4.84 11.84
N LEU A 193 2.41 5.65 12.11
CA LEU A 193 3.81 5.37 11.79
C LEU A 193 4.51 4.77 13.02
N GLY A 194 4.84 3.49 12.97
CA GLY A 194 5.57 2.80 14.03
C GLY A 194 7.00 3.33 14.21
N GLY A 195 7.56 3.16 15.41
CA GLY A 195 8.94 3.58 15.68
C GLY A 195 9.94 2.92 14.74
N GLY A 196 10.78 3.73 14.08
CA GLY A 196 11.74 3.25 13.08
C GLY A 196 11.15 2.91 11.71
N ALA A 197 9.82 2.99 11.55
CA ALA A 197 9.18 2.82 10.25
C ALA A 197 9.23 4.12 9.43
N THR A 198 9.41 3.98 8.12
CA THR A 198 9.29 5.07 7.15
C THR A 198 8.21 4.73 6.14
N LEU A 199 7.23 5.62 5.98
CA LEU A 199 6.29 5.57 4.87
C LEU A 199 6.85 6.38 3.69
N GLY A 200 7.31 5.67 2.67
CA GLY A 200 7.75 6.27 1.41
C GLY A 200 6.56 6.65 0.53
N LEU A 201 6.52 7.90 0.08
CA LEU A 201 5.60 8.41 -0.92
C LEU A 201 6.40 8.50 -2.22
N ASN A 202 6.26 7.51 -3.09
CA ASN A 202 7.16 7.30 -4.24
C ASN A 202 6.45 7.33 -5.60
N GLY A 203 5.17 7.70 -5.62
CA GLY A 203 4.33 7.70 -6.83
C GLY A 203 4.63 8.86 -7.79
N ALA A 204 4.32 8.65 -9.07
CA ALA A 204 4.32 9.72 -10.07
C ALA A 204 3.03 10.57 -10.07
N ASN A 205 1.93 9.99 -9.57
CA ASN A 205 0.64 10.68 -9.44
C ASN A 205 0.57 11.43 -8.11
N ASP A 206 -0.22 12.50 -8.09
CA ASP A 206 -0.55 13.22 -6.86
C ASP A 206 -1.39 12.33 -5.93
N LEU A 207 -1.11 12.46 -4.63
CA LEU A 207 -1.77 11.69 -3.57
C LEU A 207 -2.20 12.62 -2.43
N GLY A 208 -3.47 12.59 -2.07
CA GLY A 208 -4.00 13.25 -0.87
C GLY A 208 -4.02 12.30 0.32
N LEU A 209 -3.57 12.75 1.49
CA LEU A 209 -3.77 12.09 2.78
C LEU A 209 -4.52 13.07 3.70
N SER A 210 -5.81 12.80 3.95
CA SER A 210 -6.67 13.67 4.74
C SER A 210 -6.95 13.17 6.15
N GLY A 211 -6.69 11.89 6.43
CA GLY A 211 -6.69 11.36 7.78
C GLY A 211 -5.51 11.88 8.62
N THR A 212 -5.63 11.80 9.94
CA THR A 212 -4.53 12.12 10.86
C THR A 212 -3.39 11.12 10.70
N ILE A 213 -2.17 11.61 10.55
CA ILE A 213 -0.92 10.85 10.59
C ILE A 213 -0.29 11.02 11.98
N SER A 214 0.02 9.92 12.65
CA SER A 214 0.52 9.89 14.04
C SER A 214 1.68 8.90 14.21
N GLY A 215 2.30 8.87 15.39
CA GLY A 215 3.35 7.92 15.75
C GLY A 215 4.77 8.44 15.60
N SER A 216 5.77 7.62 15.91
CA SER A 216 7.16 8.06 15.98
C SER A 216 8.02 7.70 14.76
N GLY A 217 7.40 7.12 13.73
CA GLY A 217 8.02 6.92 12.43
C GLY A 217 8.00 8.19 11.57
N GLY A 218 8.60 8.10 10.38
CA GLY A 218 8.76 9.23 9.47
C GLY A 218 8.04 9.06 8.13
N LEU A 219 7.89 10.18 7.41
CA LEU A 219 7.48 10.20 6.00
C LEU A 219 8.70 10.45 5.09
N ALA A 220 8.69 9.88 3.89
CA ALA A 220 9.68 10.18 2.86
C ALA A 220 9.04 10.46 1.50
N GLN A 221 8.95 11.72 1.10
CA GLN A 221 8.55 12.12 -0.25
C GLN A 221 9.73 11.94 -1.20
N THR A 222 9.60 10.97 -2.10
CA THR A 222 10.64 10.58 -3.07
C THR A 222 10.11 10.51 -4.51
N GLY A 223 8.79 10.45 -4.68
CA GLY A 223 8.13 10.36 -5.97
C GLY A 223 8.14 11.67 -6.75
N ALA A 224 7.71 11.63 -8.01
CA ALA A 224 7.56 12.84 -8.83
C ALA A 224 6.26 13.59 -8.55
N GLY A 225 5.25 12.91 -8.00
CA GLY A 225 3.96 13.51 -7.66
C GLY A 225 4.02 14.44 -6.45
N THR A 226 2.94 15.19 -6.26
CA THR A 226 2.72 16.01 -5.06
C THR A 226 1.88 15.25 -4.05
N THR A 227 2.36 15.14 -2.81
CA THR A 227 1.54 14.66 -1.69
C THR A 227 0.93 15.83 -0.94
N THR A 228 -0.41 15.84 -0.85
CA THR A 228 -1.16 16.85 -0.08
C THR A 228 -1.55 16.28 1.27
N LEU A 229 -1.12 16.93 2.34
CA LEU A 229 -1.37 16.52 3.73
C LEU A 229 -2.35 17.50 4.37
N THR A 230 -3.61 17.10 4.58
CA THR A 230 -4.64 17.98 5.15
C THR A 230 -5.07 17.60 6.58
N GLY A 231 -4.67 16.42 7.06
CA GLY A 231 -4.87 16.02 8.46
C GLY A 231 -4.10 16.91 9.45
N THR A 232 -4.58 16.99 10.68
CA THR A 232 -3.84 17.58 11.81
C THR A 232 -2.85 16.54 12.32
N ASN A 233 -1.65 16.52 11.74
CA ASN A 233 -0.71 15.42 11.96
C ASN A 233 0.10 15.61 13.25
N THR A 234 0.45 14.50 13.89
CA THR A 234 1.11 14.44 15.21
C THR A 234 2.36 13.57 15.21
N TYR A 235 2.78 13.03 14.06
CA TYR A 235 3.99 12.23 13.99
C TYR A 235 5.25 13.06 14.26
N ASP A 236 6.23 12.46 14.93
CA ASP A 236 7.43 13.15 15.41
C ASP A 236 8.74 12.71 14.72
N GLY A 237 8.72 11.61 13.96
CA GLY A 237 9.89 11.09 13.24
C GLY A 237 10.37 11.96 12.07
N GLY A 238 9.61 13.01 11.74
CA GLY A 238 9.94 14.00 10.70
C GLY A 238 9.60 13.57 9.28
N THR A 239 9.92 14.45 8.34
CA THR A 239 9.64 14.27 6.91
C THR A 239 10.92 14.41 6.12
N THR A 240 11.24 13.44 5.27
CA THR A 240 12.29 13.56 4.26
C THR A 240 11.68 13.99 2.93
N LEU A 241 12.28 14.99 2.28
CA LEU A 241 11.89 15.46 0.94
C LEU A 241 13.09 15.33 0.00
N SER A 242 12.98 14.47 -1.00
CA SER A 242 14.06 14.24 -1.99
C SER A 242 13.59 14.20 -3.45
N GLY A 243 12.30 14.44 -3.69
CA GLY A 243 11.70 14.57 -5.02
C GLY A 243 10.29 15.15 -4.93
N GLY A 244 9.68 15.45 -6.08
CA GLY A 244 8.27 15.83 -6.18
C GLY A 244 7.89 17.04 -5.34
N GLY A 245 6.70 16.97 -4.74
CA GLY A 245 6.16 18.07 -3.95
C GLY A 245 5.44 17.65 -2.67
N LEU A 246 5.45 18.54 -1.68
CA LEU A 246 4.60 18.47 -0.49
C LEU A 246 3.69 19.69 -0.45
N MET A 247 2.41 19.46 -0.19
CA MET A 247 1.42 20.52 -0.01
C MET A 247 0.79 20.42 1.38
N ALA A 248 1.06 21.42 2.21
CA ALA A 248 0.54 21.52 3.57
C ALA A 248 -0.87 22.10 3.59
N GLY A 249 -1.79 21.40 4.24
CA GLY A 249 -3.19 21.86 4.42
C GLY A 249 -3.45 22.68 5.68
N ASN A 250 -2.50 22.69 6.61
CA ASN A 250 -2.57 23.43 7.88
C ASN A 250 -1.16 23.50 8.50
N GLY A 251 -1.00 24.25 9.59
CA GLY A 251 0.30 24.44 10.27
C GLY A 251 0.88 23.19 10.95
N SER A 252 0.10 22.14 11.13
CA SER A 252 0.52 20.84 11.68
C SER A 252 0.64 19.75 10.61
N ALA A 253 0.54 20.09 9.33
CA ALA A 253 0.52 19.11 8.23
C ALA A 253 1.78 18.23 8.17
N LEU A 254 2.94 18.74 8.59
CA LEU A 254 4.20 17.99 8.60
C LEU A 254 4.52 17.33 9.96
N GLY A 255 3.54 17.24 10.87
CA GLY A 255 3.78 16.75 12.23
C GLY A 255 4.70 17.69 13.02
N SER A 256 5.37 17.17 14.05
CA SER A 256 6.26 17.94 14.92
C SER A 256 7.76 17.75 14.61
N GLY A 257 8.11 16.72 13.83
CA GLY A 257 9.49 16.43 13.46
C GLY A 257 10.08 17.40 12.43
N ALA A 258 11.39 17.31 12.19
CA ALA A 258 12.05 18.17 11.21
C ALA A 258 11.69 17.82 9.75
N LEU A 259 11.74 18.81 8.87
CA LEU A 259 11.77 18.63 7.42
C LEU A 259 13.23 18.50 6.96
N ASN A 260 13.62 17.33 6.48
CA ASN A 260 14.95 17.03 5.97
C ASN A 260 14.94 17.01 4.43
N VAL A 261 15.57 17.99 3.81
CA VAL A 261 15.64 18.12 2.36
C VAL A 261 16.95 17.51 1.87
N THR A 262 16.86 16.50 1.01
CA THR A 262 18.01 15.68 0.60
C THR A 262 17.99 15.39 -0.90
N GLY A 263 19.08 14.82 -1.46
CA GLY A 263 19.15 14.51 -2.89
C GLY A 263 18.99 15.75 -3.75
N ALA A 264 18.08 15.71 -4.73
CA ALA A 264 17.75 16.89 -5.54
C ALA A 264 16.94 17.94 -4.75
N GLY A 265 16.28 17.54 -3.66
CA GLY A 265 15.27 18.30 -2.95
C GLY A 265 13.88 18.15 -3.59
N GLY A 266 13.02 19.15 -3.41
CA GLY A 266 11.64 19.09 -3.88
C GLY A 266 10.90 20.40 -3.64
N SER A 267 9.62 20.44 -3.97
CA SER A 267 8.77 21.61 -3.71
C SER A 267 8.00 21.49 -2.39
N LEU A 268 7.80 22.62 -1.73
CA LEU A 268 6.93 22.75 -0.57
C LEU A 268 5.99 23.95 -0.79
N GLY A 269 4.70 23.71 -0.62
CA GLY A 269 3.68 24.76 -0.71
C GLY A 269 2.52 24.51 0.24
N THR A 270 1.49 25.35 0.13
CA THR A 270 0.25 25.21 0.90
C THR A 270 -0.99 25.47 0.02
N ASN A 271 -2.10 24.83 0.34
CA ASN A 271 -3.41 25.13 -0.26
C ASN A 271 -4.25 26.08 0.62
N VAL A 272 -3.75 26.49 1.78
CA VAL A 272 -4.40 27.44 2.70
C VAL A 272 -3.46 28.64 2.93
N GLY A 273 -3.85 29.81 2.43
CA GLY A 273 -3.06 31.04 2.59
C GLY A 273 -2.78 31.39 4.04
N GLY A 274 -1.54 31.81 4.32
CA GLY A 274 -1.08 32.17 5.67
C GLY A 274 -0.71 30.98 6.55
N THR A 275 -0.67 29.76 6.00
CA THR A 275 -0.17 28.58 6.71
C THR A 275 1.27 28.85 7.18
N THR A 276 1.56 28.57 8.45
CA THR A 276 2.91 28.62 9.00
C THR A 276 3.29 27.23 9.51
N LEU A 277 4.40 26.70 9.02
CA LEU A 277 4.98 25.44 9.47
C LEU A 277 6.04 25.71 10.53
N GLY A 278 5.88 25.14 11.71
CA GLY A 278 6.83 25.31 12.83
C GLY A 278 8.03 24.36 12.79
N ASN A 279 8.09 23.47 11.81
CA ASN A 279 9.13 22.44 11.69
C ASN A 279 10.49 23.08 11.43
N ALA A 280 11.55 22.55 12.07
CA ALA A 280 12.92 22.86 11.65
C ALA A 280 13.15 22.36 10.22
N VAL A 281 13.88 23.12 9.42
CA VAL A 281 14.21 22.78 8.03
C VAL A 281 15.71 22.54 7.92
N ASN A 282 16.08 21.31 7.57
CA ASN A 282 17.46 20.90 7.37
C ASN A 282 17.73 20.74 5.87
N LEU A 283 18.55 21.62 5.30
CA LEU A 283 18.94 21.63 3.89
C LEU A 283 20.23 20.82 3.69
N GLY A 284 20.08 19.59 3.20
CA GLY A 284 21.21 18.72 2.87
C GLY A 284 22.09 19.29 1.76
N ALA A 285 23.37 18.94 1.78
CA ALA A 285 24.34 19.40 0.79
C ALA A 285 23.88 19.08 -0.65
N GLY A 286 23.85 20.09 -1.52
CA GLY A 286 23.42 19.96 -2.91
C GLY A 286 21.90 19.86 -3.13
N ALA A 287 21.10 19.74 -2.06
CA ALA A 287 19.65 19.71 -2.17
C ALA A 287 19.10 21.13 -2.30
N THR A 288 17.98 21.29 -3.02
CA THR A 288 17.26 22.57 -3.10
C THR A 288 15.82 22.40 -2.64
N LEU A 289 15.45 23.11 -1.57
CA LEU A 289 14.04 23.27 -1.21
C LEU A 289 13.45 24.40 -2.04
N THR A 290 12.45 24.10 -2.87
CA THR A 290 11.70 25.12 -3.59
C THR A 290 10.41 25.42 -2.85
N VAL A 291 10.31 26.60 -2.24
CA VAL A 291 9.10 27.08 -1.61
C VAL A 291 8.32 27.93 -2.62
N GLY A 292 7.02 27.68 -2.75
CA GLY A 292 6.20 28.47 -3.66
C GLY A 292 4.76 27.99 -3.79
N GLY A 293 4.07 28.55 -4.79
CA GLY A 293 2.68 28.28 -5.09
C GLY A 293 1.81 29.54 -5.03
N ALA A 294 0.49 29.35 -5.10
CA ALA A 294 -0.47 30.45 -5.14
C ALA A 294 -0.73 31.11 -3.77
N ASN A 295 -0.35 30.46 -2.68
CA ASN A 295 -0.69 30.84 -1.31
C ASN A 295 0.54 31.17 -0.49
N ASP A 296 0.45 32.17 0.39
CA ASP A 296 1.50 32.54 1.33
C ASP A 296 1.81 31.40 2.30
N LEU A 297 3.10 31.10 2.48
CA LEU A 297 3.62 30.05 3.35
C LEU A 297 4.72 30.61 4.27
N GLY A 298 4.53 30.46 5.58
CA GLY A 298 5.54 30.77 6.59
C GLY A 298 6.36 29.53 6.99
N LEU A 299 7.67 29.69 7.14
CA LEU A 299 8.57 28.73 7.76
C LEU A 299 9.04 29.31 9.11
N GLY A 300 8.38 28.91 10.19
CA GLY A 300 8.64 29.45 11.53
C GLY A 300 9.72 28.73 12.34
N GLY A 301 10.18 27.57 11.86
CA GLY A 301 11.28 26.82 12.49
C GLY A 301 12.66 27.24 11.97
N ALA A 302 13.72 26.85 12.69
CA ALA A 302 15.08 27.14 12.26
C ALA A 302 15.40 26.51 10.90
N ILE A 303 16.01 27.28 10.00
CA ILE A 303 16.49 26.81 8.70
C ILE A 303 18.01 26.70 8.76
N SER A 304 18.55 25.53 8.46
CA SER A 304 19.99 25.25 8.57
C SER A 304 20.48 24.29 7.48
N GLY A 305 21.79 24.14 7.35
CA GLY A 305 22.43 23.23 6.40
C GLY A 305 23.21 23.95 5.29
N SER A 306 23.69 23.18 4.31
CA SER A 306 24.51 23.67 3.19
C SER A 306 23.82 23.54 1.82
N GLY A 307 22.57 23.09 1.79
CA GLY A 307 21.71 23.14 0.62
C GLY A 307 21.13 24.53 0.37
N ASN A 308 20.27 24.62 -0.64
CA ASN A 308 19.67 25.87 -1.09
C ASN A 308 18.20 25.97 -0.67
N LEU A 309 17.77 27.20 -0.33
CA LEU A 309 16.37 27.59 -0.27
C LEU A 309 16.07 28.46 -1.49
N SER A 310 15.16 28.01 -2.35
CA SER A 310 14.66 28.74 -3.51
C SER A 310 13.22 29.15 -3.24
N VAL A 311 12.89 30.44 -3.38
CA VAL A 311 11.53 30.96 -3.21
C VAL A 311 11.00 31.39 -4.58
N THR A 312 9.84 30.87 -4.97
CA THR A 312 9.24 31.05 -6.30
C THR A 312 7.73 31.33 -6.23
N GLY A 313 7.21 32.14 -7.17
CA GLY A 313 5.76 32.41 -7.29
C GLY A 313 5.33 33.78 -6.75
N PRO A 314 4.02 34.11 -6.86
CA PRO A 314 3.48 35.41 -6.42
C PRO A 314 3.24 35.50 -4.92
N SER A 315 3.35 34.38 -4.19
CA SER A 315 3.13 34.29 -2.75
C SER A 315 4.32 34.82 -1.97
N THR A 316 4.03 35.32 -0.77
CA THR A 316 5.05 35.71 0.20
C THR A 316 5.49 34.48 0.98
N THR A 317 6.81 34.26 1.04
CA THR A 317 7.41 33.33 2.01
C THR A 317 7.91 34.13 3.20
N THR A 318 7.46 33.79 4.41
CA THR A 318 7.96 34.39 5.66
C THR A 318 8.94 33.44 6.32
N LEU A 319 10.10 33.96 6.76
CA LEU A 319 11.18 33.24 7.44
C LEU A 319 11.37 33.79 8.86
#